data_AF-A0A2J8VF44-F1
#
_entry.id   AF-A0A2J8VF44-F1
#
_cell.length_a   1.000
_cell.length_b   1.000
_cell.length_c   1.000
_cell.angle_alpha   90.00
_cell.angle_beta   90.00
_cell.angle_gamma   90.00
#
_symmetry.space_group_name_H-M   'P 1'
#
loop_
_entity.id
_entity.type
_entity.pdbx_description
1 polymer ?
#
loop_
_entity_poly.entity_id
_entity_poly.type
_entity_poly.pdbx_seq_one_letter_code
_entity_poly.pdbx_strand_id
1 'polypeptide(L)'
;MAIGKRLATLPTKEQKTQRLISELSLLNHKLPARVWLPTAGFDHHVVRVPHTQAVVLNSKDKAPYLIYVEVLECENFDTTSVPARIPENRIRSTR
;
A
#
# COMPACT_ATOMS: atom_id res chain seq x y z
N MET A 1 -10.19 -3.68 -8.32
CA MET A 1 -9.72 -4.47 -7.16
C MET A 1 -9.24 -5.86 -7.60
N ALA A 2 -7.97 -6.00 -7.99
CA ALA A 2 -7.43 -7.26 -8.51
C ALA A 2 -6.74 -8.12 -7.44
N ILE A 3 -6.02 -7.49 -6.50
CA ILE A 3 -5.28 -8.20 -5.43
C ILE A 3 -6.24 -9.04 -4.58
N GLY A 4 -7.32 -8.45 -4.05
CA GLY A 4 -8.29 -9.18 -3.23
C GLY A 4 -8.90 -10.40 -3.92
N LYS A 5 -9.18 -10.33 -5.23
CA LYS A 5 -9.68 -11.48 -6.01
C LYS A 5 -8.64 -12.59 -6.13
N ARG A 6 -7.34 -12.27 -6.22
CA ARG A 6 -6.27 -13.26 -6.26
C ARG A 6 -6.04 -13.96 -4.91
N LEU A 7 -6.48 -13.36 -3.80
CA LEU A 7 -6.39 -13.99 -2.48
C LEU A 7 -7.45 -15.07 -2.27
N ALA A 8 -8.57 -15.01 -3.00
CA ALA A 8 -9.69 -15.96 -2.91
C ALA A 8 -9.27 -17.42 -3.14
N THR A 9 -8.27 -17.65 -4.01
CA THR A 9 -7.81 -19.00 -4.37
C THR A 9 -7.00 -19.69 -3.27
N LEU A 10 -6.65 -18.98 -2.19
CA LEU A 10 -5.82 -19.50 -1.11
C LEU A 10 -6.70 -19.90 0.08
N PRO A 11 -6.50 -21.07 0.70
CA PRO A 11 -7.37 -21.54 1.79
C PRO A 11 -7.10 -20.87 3.15
N THR A 12 -5.86 -20.53 3.48
CA THR A 12 -5.50 -20.06 4.84
C THR A 12 -5.21 -18.56 4.90
N LYS A 13 -5.39 -17.98 6.09
CA LYS A 13 -5.11 -16.56 6.35
C LYS A 13 -3.63 -16.23 6.14
N GLU A 14 -2.74 -17.14 6.51
CA GLU A 14 -1.29 -17.00 6.43
C GLU A 14 -0.84 -16.97 4.97
N GLN A 15 -1.35 -17.90 4.15
CA GLN A 15 -1.06 -17.92 2.71
C GLN A 15 -1.58 -16.66 2.01
N LYS A 16 -2.81 -16.22 2.35
CA LYS A 16 -3.38 -14.97 1.83
C LYS A 16 -2.53 -13.77 2.22
N THR A 17 -2.06 -13.72 3.46
CA THR A 17 -1.20 -12.63 3.96
C THR A 17 0.13 -12.62 3.21
N GLN A 18 0.79 -13.77 3.06
CA GLN A 18 2.05 -13.86 2.30
C GLN A 18 1.87 -13.40 0.85
N ARG A 19 0.79 -13.82 0.19
CA ARG A 19 0.48 -13.39 -1.18
C ARG A 19 0.18 -11.89 -1.27
N LEU A 20 -0.56 -11.35 -0.31
CA LEU A 20 -0.84 -9.92 -0.20
C LEU A 20 0.46 -9.11 -0.11
N ILE A 21 1.38 -9.51 0.76
CA ILE A 21 2.69 -8.86 0.93
C ILE A 21 3.44 -8.82 -0.42
N SER A 22 3.50 -9.95 -1.15
CA SER A 22 4.17 -10.01 -2.46
C SER A 22 3.52 -9.10 -3.50
N GLU A 23 2.19 -9.07 -3.56
CA GLU A 23 1.44 -8.23 -4.51
C GLU A 23 1.63 -6.73 -4.20
N LEU A 24 1.66 -6.35 -2.92
CA LEU A 24 1.90 -4.97 -2.49
C LEU A 24 3.36 -4.54 -2.71
N SER A 25 4.32 -5.46 -2.60
CA SER A 25 5.72 -5.17 -2.97
C SER A 25 5.84 -4.78 -4.45
N LEU A 26 5.11 -5.45 -5.33
CA LEU A 26 5.04 -5.06 -6.74
C LEU A 26 4.40 -3.69 -6.94
N LEU A 27 3.39 -3.33 -6.13
CA LEU A 27 2.72 -2.03 -6.20
C LEU A 27 3.68 -0.87 -5.92
N ASN A 28 4.62 -1.02 -4.98
CA ASN A 28 5.63 0.01 -4.68
C ASN A 28 6.53 0.36 -5.88
N HIS A 29 6.65 -0.50 -6.90
CA HIS A 29 7.38 -0.13 -8.12
C HIS A 29 6.70 0.99 -8.90
N LYS A 30 5.38 1.17 -8.72
CA LYS A 30 4.58 2.21 -9.37
C LYS A 30 4.40 3.45 -8.50
N LEU A 31 5.03 3.51 -7.33
CA LEU A 31 4.97 4.63 -6.40
C LEU A 31 6.35 5.34 -6.31
N PRO A 32 6.37 6.65 -5.99
CA PRO A 32 5.23 7.57 -5.87
C PRO A 32 4.47 7.77 -7.19
N ALA A 33 3.18 8.10 -7.11
CA ALA A 33 2.33 8.41 -8.25
C ALA A 33 1.28 9.45 -7.89
N ARG A 34 0.58 9.99 -8.89
CA ARG A 34 -0.56 10.90 -8.71
C ARG A 34 -1.79 10.13 -8.26
N VAL A 35 -1.73 9.58 -7.06
CA VAL A 35 -2.79 8.80 -6.43
C VAL A 35 -2.90 9.19 -4.95
N TRP A 36 -4.12 9.16 -4.42
CA TRP A 36 -4.43 9.53 -3.05
C TRP A 36 -5.44 8.54 -2.44
N LEU A 37 -5.60 8.59 -1.13
CA LEU A 37 -6.63 7.86 -0.39
C LEU A 37 -7.78 8.80 -0.05
N PRO A 38 -8.99 8.61 -0.62
CA PRO A 38 -10.15 9.46 -0.31
C PRO A 38 -10.60 9.43 1.17
N THR A 39 -10.07 8.49 1.96
CA THR A 39 -10.38 8.35 3.39
C THR A 39 -9.58 9.31 4.28
N ALA A 40 -8.55 9.98 3.75
CA ALA A 40 -7.82 11.00 4.50
C ALA A 40 -8.55 12.36 4.40
N GLY A 41 -8.56 13.13 5.48
CA GLY A 41 -9.15 14.48 5.53
C GLY A 41 -8.24 15.60 5.02
N PHE A 42 -7.16 15.26 4.32
CA PHE A 42 -6.14 16.19 3.81
C PHE A 42 -5.62 15.74 2.45
N ASP A 43 -5.16 16.71 1.65
CA ASP A 43 -4.59 16.47 0.32
C ASP A 43 -3.18 15.85 0.44
N HIS A 44 -2.92 14.79 -0.32
CA HIS A 44 -1.66 14.06 -0.21
C HIS A 44 -1.37 13.20 -1.43
N HIS A 45 -0.08 12.86 -1.60
CA HIS A 45 0.38 11.86 -2.55
C HIS A 45 0.77 10.57 -1.82
N VAL A 46 0.33 9.42 -2.32
CA VAL A 46 0.83 8.13 -1.85
C VAL A 46 2.25 7.93 -2.36
N VAL A 47 3.18 7.73 -1.42
CA VAL A 47 4.60 7.56 -1.75
C VAL A 47 5.09 6.13 -1.58
N ARG A 48 4.50 5.37 -0.66
CA ARG A 48 4.92 3.99 -0.37
C ARG A 48 3.85 3.21 0.39
N VAL A 49 3.88 1.89 0.25
CA VAL A 49 3.10 0.94 1.04
C VAL A 49 4.07 0.03 1.80
N PRO A 50 4.11 0.07 3.15
CA PRO A 50 4.85 -0.89 3.98
C PRO A 50 4.29 -2.30 3.86
N HIS A 51 4.60 -2.97 2.75
CA HIS A 51 3.95 -4.22 2.36
C HIS A 51 4.11 -5.33 3.40
N THR A 52 5.22 -5.38 4.14
CA THR A 52 5.46 -6.38 5.19
C THR A 52 4.57 -6.22 6.43
N GLN A 53 3.91 -5.08 6.59
CA GLN A 53 2.97 -4.81 7.69
C GLN A 53 1.50 -5.04 7.28
N ALA A 54 1.26 -5.47 6.04
CA ALA A 54 -0.08 -5.81 5.57
C ALA A 54 -0.57 -7.15 6.15
N VAL A 55 -1.87 -7.26 6.40
CA VAL A 55 -2.46 -8.47 7.00
C VAL A 55 -3.86 -8.73 6.46
N VAL A 56 -4.19 -10.01 6.25
CA VAL A 56 -5.56 -10.42 5.93
C VAL A 56 -6.34 -10.66 7.22
N LEU A 57 -7.55 -10.14 7.32
CA LEU A 57 -8.28 -10.11 8.59
C LEU A 57 -8.91 -11.47 8.93
N ASN A 58 -9.36 -12.23 7.93
CA ASN A 58 -9.95 -13.57 8.11
C ASN A 58 -9.62 -14.53 6.95
N SER A 59 -10.06 -15.79 7.04
CA SER A 59 -9.79 -16.82 6.01
C SER A 59 -10.89 -16.99 4.96
N LYS A 60 -11.99 -16.22 5.01
CA LYS A 60 -13.11 -16.38 4.06
C LYS A 60 -12.72 -16.00 2.63
N ASP A 61 -13.47 -16.50 1.64
CA ASP A 61 -13.22 -16.26 0.21
C ASP A 61 -13.04 -14.76 -0.13
N LYS A 62 -13.93 -13.92 0.40
CA LYS A 62 -13.88 -12.45 0.28
C LYS A 62 -13.30 -11.78 1.54
N ALA A 63 -12.20 -12.33 2.06
CA ALA A 63 -11.55 -11.80 3.25
C ALA A 63 -11.07 -10.35 3.03
N PRO A 64 -11.48 -9.39 3.87
CA PRO A 64 -10.89 -8.06 3.87
C PRO A 64 -9.44 -8.13 4.38
N TYR A 65 -8.64 -7.15 3.97
CA TYR A 65 -7.25 -6.99 4.40
C TYR A 65 -7.00 -5.56 4.89
N LEU A 66 -6.06 -5.43 5.81
CA LEU A 66 -5.56 -4.16 6.34
C LEU A 66 -4.18 -3.87 5.74
N ILE A 67 -3.98 -2.62 5.32
CA ILE A 67 -2.70 -2.11 4.83
C ILE A 67 -2.40 -0.77 5.48
N TYR A 68 -1.11 -0.51 5.69
CA TYR A 68 -0.59 0.82 5.99
C TYR A 68 -0.12 1.47 4.69
N VAL A 69 -0.25 2.80 4.60
CA VAL A 69 0.16 3.57 3.43
C VAL A 69 0.89 4.81 3.92
N GLU A 70 2.11 5.00 3.45
CA GLU A 70 2.91 6.21 3.69
C GLU A 70 2.56 7.25 2.63
N VAL A 71 2.25 8.46 3.09
CA VAL A 71 1.81 9.57 2.25
C VAL A 71 2.63 10.82 2.57
N LEU A 72 2.74 11.72 1.59
CA LEU A 72 3.24 13.08 1.80
C LEU A 72 2.08 14.05 1.60
N GLU A 73 1.75 14.79 2.65
CA GLU A 73 0.74 15.86 2.63
C GLU A 73 1.19 16.99 1.71
N CYS A 74 0.21 17.60 1.02
CA CYS A 74 0.41 18.75 0.16
C CYS A 74 -0.77 19.73 0.32
N GLU A 75 -0.55 21.00 0.01
CA GLU A 75 -1.59 22.03 0.15
C GLU A 75 -2.75 21.84 -0.83
N ASN A 76 -2.45 21.41 -2.06
CA ASN A 76 -3.44 21.18 -3.10
C ASN A 76 -2.97 20.06 -4.03
N PHE A 77 -3.73 18.96 -4.08
CA PHE A 77 -3.40 17.78 -4.88
C PHE A 77 -3.39 18.06 -6.39
N ASP A 78 -4.25 18.98 -6.86
CA ASP A 78 -4.38 19.30 -8.28
C ASP A 78 -3.19 20.11 -8.82
N THR A 79 -2.58 20.95 -8.00
CA THR A 79 -1.47 21.82 -8.44
C THR A 79 -0.10 21.26 -8.09
N THR A 80 0.02 20.48 -7.02
CA THR A 80 1.30 19.95 -6.56
C THR A 80 1.79 18.81 -7.47
N SER A 81 3.09 18.79 -7.77
CA SER A 81 3.72 17.73 -8.56
C SER A 81 3.93 16.46 -7.74
N VAL A 82 4.02 15.31 -8.43
CA VAL A 82 4.27 14.02 -7.77
C VAL A 82 5.68 14.04 -7.14
N PRO A 83 5.82 13.66 -5.86
CA PRO A 83 7.12 13.59 -5.20
C PRO A 83 8.10 12.63 -5.90
N ALA A 84 9.39 12.96 -5.88
CA ALA A 84 10.43 12.10 -6.41
C ALA A 84 10.62 10.84 -5.54
N ARG A 85 10.93 9.71 -6.19
CA ARG A 85 11.20 8.45 -5.47
C ARG A 85 12.53 8.53 -4.73
N ILE A 86 12.50 8.29 -3.42
CA ILE A 86 13.70 8.11 -2.60
C ILE A 86 13.95 6.60 -2.44
N PRO A 87 15.14 6.08 -2.80
CA PRO A 87 15.45 4.66 -2.62
C PRO A 87 15.41 4.25 -1.13
N GLU A 88 14.82 3.10 -0.82
CA GLU A 88 14.68 2.59 0.56
C GLU A 88 16.03 2.50 1.29
N ASN A 89 17.13 2.21 0.59
CA ASN A 89 18.47 2.13 1.18
C ASN A 89 18.95 3.45 1.81
N ARG A 90 18.36 4.59 1.42
CA ARG A 90 18.66 5.90 2.02
C ARG A 90 17.79 6.22 3.23
N ILE A 91 16.68 5.51 3.40
CA ILE A 91 15.74 5.70 4.51
C ILE A 91 16.21 4.79 5.65
N ARG A 92 17.31 5.18 6.32
CA ARG A 92 17.68 4.54 7.58
C ARG A 92 16.61 4.91 8.61
N SER A 93 15.77 3.94 8.97
CA SER A 93 14.93 4.04 10.15
C SER A 93 15.86 4.27 11.34
N THR A 94 15.85 5.47 11.92
CA THR A 94 16.30 5.66 13.30
C THR A 94 15.36 4.79 14.15
N ARG A 95 15.85 3.61 14.52
CA ARG A 95 15.24 2.81 15.58
C ARG A 95 15.63 3.39 16.93
#